data_AF-A0A514XM47-F1
#
_entry.id   AF-A0A514XM47-F1
#
_cell.length_a   1.000
_cell.length_b   1.000
_cell.length_c   1.000
_cell.angle_alpha   90.00
_cell.angle_beta   90.00
_cell.angle_gamma   90.00
#
_symmetry.space_group_name_H-M   'P 1'
#
loop_
_entity.id
_entity.type
_entity.pdbx_description
1 polymer ?
#
loop_
_entity_poly.entity_id
_entity_poly.type
_entity_poly.pdbx_seq_one_letter_code
_entity_poly.pdbx_strand_id
1 'polypeptide(L)'
;MFENSNEWNKDTLRALRLRLGWSRSDMARRLKCELTDIESWEEGQGELLFNPHIKGELALIHRQADECSDQVRFTPACENECDKQALDQVDFSRVKADLE
;
A
#
# COMPACT_ATOMS: atom_id res chain seq x y z
N MET A 1 -0.22 5.33 11.05
CA MET A 1 0.07 5.97 9.75
C MET A 1 1.54 5.72 9.49
N PHE A 2 1.90 4.95 8.46
CA PHE A 2 3.30 4.79 8.07
C PHE A 2 3.65 5.99 7.19
N GLU A 3 4.23 7.03 7.80
CA GLU A 3 4.71 8.22 7.11
C GLU A 3 5.78 7.84 6.07
N ASN A 4 5.64 8.37 4.85
CA ASN A 4 6.66 8.40 3.78
C ASN A 4 7.68 7.26 3.80
N SER A 5 7.33 6.18 3.10
CA SER A 5 8.12 4.97 2.83
C SER A 5 9.41 5.24 2.04
N ASN A 6 10.32 6.03 2.59
CA ASN A 6 11.64 6.25 2.00
C ASN A 6 12.65 5.17 2.42
N GLU A 7 12.31 4.38 3.44
CA GLU A 7 13.17 3.33 3.97
C GLU A 7 12.40 2.01 4.01
N TRP A 8 12.36 1.32 2.86
CA TRP A 8 12.06 -0.10 2.86
C TRP A 8 13.08 -0.80 3.78
N ASN A 9 12.61 -1.71 4.60
CA ASN A 9 13.44 -2.58 5.44
C ASN A 9 12.70 -3.92 5.61
N LYS A 10 13.33 -4.87 6.29
CA LYS A 10 12.74 -6.21 6.48
C LYS A 10 11.33 -6.16 7.09
N ASP A 11 11.09 -5.23 8.02
CA ASP A 11 9.85 -5.12 8.75
C ASP A 11 8.76 -4.44 7.90
N THR A 12 9.10 -3.38 7.17
CA THR A 12 8.15 -2.68 6.28
C THR A 12 7.79 -3.51 5.05
N LEU A 13 8.74 -4.28 4.49
CA LEU A 13 8.48 -5.26 3.44
C LEU A 13 7.49 -6.33 3.91
N ARG A 14 7.79 -6.95 5.07
CA ARG A 14 6.95 -7.99 5.65
C ARG A 14 5.56 -7.46 6.00
N ALA A 15 5.48 -6.25 6.56
CA ALA A 15 4.22 -5.60 6.89
C ALA A 15 3.35 -5.39 5.64
N LEU A 16 3.92 -4.88 4.55
CA LEU A 16 3.21 -4.72 3.28
C LEU A 16 2.71 -6.07 2.75
N ARG A 17 3.56 -7.10 2.76
CA ARG A 17 3.18 -8.45 2.31
C ARG A 17 1.99 -9.01 3.09
N LEU A 18 2.06 -8.92 4.42
CA LEU A 18 1.02 -9.43 5.30
C LEU A 18 -0.27 -8.61 5.18
N ARG A 19 -0.18 -7.28 5.05
CA ARG A 19 -1.34 -6.40 4.81
C ARG A 19 -2.09 -6.80 3.54
N LEU A 20 -1.37 -7.19 2.49
CA LEU A 20 -1.94 -7.61 1.21
C LEU A 20 -2.37 -9.08 1.18
N GLY A 21 -2.15 -9.83 2.27
CA GLY A 21 -2.49 -11.26 2.34
C GLY A 21 -1.62 -12.13 1.41
N TRP A 22 -0.42 -11.68 1.06
CA TRP A 22 0.45 -12.36 0.10
C TRP A 22 1.36 -13.38 0.77
N SER A 23 1.57 -14.53 0.12
CA SER A 23 2.71 -15.39 0.44
C SER A 23 4.02 -14.76 -0.04
N ARG A 24 5.17 -15.27 0.43
CA ARG A 24 6.48 -14.81 -0.08
C ARG A 24 6.59 -15.05 -1.59
N SER A 25 6.10 -16.19 -2.08
CA SER A 25 6.07 -16.51 -3.51
C SER A 25 5.17 -15.57 -4.32
N ASP A 26 4.04 -15.11 -3.75
CA ASP A 26 3.21 -14.09 -4.39
C ASP A 26 3.96 -12.76 -4.54
N MET A 27 4.60 -12.32 -3.46
CA MET A 27 5.39 -11.09 -3.48
C MET A 27 6.56 -11.17 -4.47
N ALA A 28 7.26 -12.32 -4.53
CA ALA A 28 8.32 -12.57 -5.50
C ALA A 28 7.82 -12.43 -6.95
N ARG A 29 6.67 -13.03 -7.28
CA ARG A 29 6.01 -12.90 -8.59
C ARG A 29 5.64 -11.46 -8.93
N ARG A 30 5.10 -10.71 -7.97
CA ARG A 30 4.70 -9.30 -8.17
C ARG A 30 5.92 -8.40 -8.39
N LEU A 31 6.99 -8.62 -7.64
CA LEU A 31 8.24 -7.86 -7.75
C LEU A 31 9.19 -8.39 -8.83
N LYS A 32 8.83 -9.48 -9.52
CA LYS A 32 9.64 -10.14 -10.56
C LYS A 32 11.06 -10.46 -10.08
N CYS A 33 11.14 -11.04 -8.88
CA CYS A 33 12.38 -11.51 -8.26
C CYS A 33 12.23 -12.97 -7.80
N GLU A 34 13.32 -13.56 -7.32
CA GLU A 34 13.31 -14.94 -6.85
C GLU A 34 12.72 -15.05 -5.44
N LEU A 35 12.18 -16.22 -5.10
CA LEU A 35 11.66 -16.47 -3.75
C LEU A 35 12.74 -16.26 -2.68
N THR A 36 13.97 -16.71 -2.97
CA THR A 36 15.12 -16.58 -2.08
C THR A 36 15.49 -15.14 -1.80
N ASP A 37 15.18 -14.22 -2.72
CA ASP A 37 15.36 -12.79 -2.52
C ASP A 37 14.42 -12.31 -1.41
N ILE A 38 13.11 -12.58 -1.53
CA ILE A 38 12.12 -12.22 -0.50
C ILE A 38 12.47 -12.81 0.86
N GLU A 39 12.86 -14.08 0.91
CA GLU A 39 13.26 -14.76 2.15
C GLU A 39 14.45 -14.07 2.81
N SER A 40 15.53 -13.85 2.06
CA SER A 40 16.72 -13.16 2.55
C SER A 40 16.36 -11.79 3.09
N TRP A 41 15.58 -11.04 2.32
CA TRP A 41 15.24 -9.66 2.66
C TRP A 41 14.36 -9.54 3.90
N GLU A 42 13.37 -10.41 4.08
CA GLU A 42 12.55 -10.45 5.31
C GLU A 42 13.34 -10.92 6.54
N GLU A 43 14.46 -11.63 6.35
CA GLU A 43 15.40 -12.00 7.40
C GLU A 43 16.42 -10.89 7.71
N GLY A 44 16.37 -9.78 6.97
CA GLY A 44 17.34 -8.68 7.08
C GLY A 44 18.69 -9.01 6.44
N GLN A 45 18.72 -10.02 5.59
CA GLN A 45 19.87 -10.40 4.78
C GLN A 45 19.72 -9.83 3.36
N GLY A 46 20.84 -9.44 2.77
CA GLY A 46 20.87 -8.99 1.38
C GLY A 46 20.46 -7.53 1.17
N GLU A 47 20.79 -7.08 -0.03
CA GLU A 47 20.77 -5.68 -0.43
C GLU A 47 19.45 -5.28 -1.13
N LEU A 48 18.29 -5.70 -0.60
CA LEU A 48 16.94 -5.37 -1.14
C LEU A 48 16.85 -3.91 -1.59
N LEU A 49 17.47 -3.04 -0.79
CA LEU A 49 17.38 -1.60 -0.84
C LEU A 49 18.28 -0.94 -1.89
N PHE A 50 19.11 -1.68 -2.60
CA PHE A 50 20.00 -1.08 -3.59
C PHE A 50 19.44 -1.17 -5.02
N ASN A 51 18.43 -2.02 -5.27
CA ASN A 51 17.78 -2.08 -6.57
C ASN A 51 16.67 -1.00 -6.68
N PRO A 52 16.86 0.06 -7.50
CA PRO A 52 15.88 1.13 -7.63
C PRO A 52 14.55 0.65 -8.24
N HIS A 53 14.58 -0.40 -9.06
CA HIS A 53 13.37 -0.96 -9.65
C HIS A 53 12.46 -1.58 -8.58
N ILE A 54 13.01 -2.43 -7.71
CA ILE A 54 12.26 -3.05 -6.61
C ILE A 54 11.69 -2.00 -5.66
N LYS A 55 12.48 -0.96 -5.32
CA LYS A 55 12.01 0.17 -4.52
C LYS A 55 10.83 0.89 -5.16
N GLY A 56 10.89 1.14 -6.46
CA GLY A 56 9.81 1.76 -7.23
C GLY A 56 8.53 0.92 -7.22
N GLU A 57 8.65 -0.39 -7.49
CA GLU A 57 7.51 -1.31 -7.47
C GLU A 57 6.87 -1.42 -6.08
N LEU A 58 7.67 -1.49 -5.02
CA LEU A 58 7.17 -1.49 -3.65
C LEU A 58 6.41 -0.20 -3.31
N ALA A 59 6.92 0.96 -3.74
CA ALA A 59 6.25 2.24 -3.53
C ALA A 59 4.91 2.31 -4.27
N LEU A 60 4.85 1.82 -5.51
CA LEU A 60 3.60 1.74 -6.28
C LEU A 60 2.59 0.82 -5.61
N ILE A 61 3.00 -0.38 -5.21
CA ILE A 61 2.13 -1.35 -4.54
C ILE A 61 1.60 -0.79 -3.22
N HIS A 62 2.47 -0.16 -2.41
CA HIS A 62 2.07 0.45 -1.14
C HIS A 62 1.04 1.55 -1.35
N ARG A 63 1.31 2.47 -2.28
CA ARG A 63 0.38 3.56 -2.62
C ARG A 63 -0.98 3.02 -3.07
N GLN A 64 -0.99 2.01 -3.93
CA GLN A 64 -2.23 1.39 -4.38
C GLN A 64 -3.00 0.75 -3.22
N ALA A 65 -2.30 0.12 -2.27
CA ALA A 65 -2.90 -0.48 -1.09
C ALA A 65 -3.54 0.58 -0.17
N ASP A 66 -2.93 1.76 -0.05
CA ASP A 66 -3.48 2.90 0.68
C ASP A 66 -4.71 3.48 -0.03
N GLU A 67 -4.61 3.75 -1.32
CA GLU A 67 -5.72 4.30 -2.12
C GLU A 67 -6.94 3.36 -2.12
N CYS A 68 -6.73 2.04 -2.27
CA CYS A 68 -7.82 1.06 -2.16
C CYS A 68 -8.44 1.03 -0.76
N SER A 69 -7.61 1.10 0.29
CA SER A 69 -8.09 1.11 1.67
C SER A 69 -8.94 2.35 1.95
N ASP A 70 -8.51 3.51 1.47
CA ASP A 70 -9.24 4.77 1.59
C ASP A 70 -10.58 4.70 0.85
N GLN A 71 -10.60 4.21 -0.40
CA GLN A 71 -11.85 4.07 -1.15
C GLN A 71 -12.85 3.17 -0.43
N VAL A 72 -12.42 2.01 0.05
CA VAL A 72 -13.31 1.09 0.79
C VAL A 72 -13.86 1.76 2.06
N ARG A 73 -13.03 2.55 2.75
CA ARG A 73 -13.40 3.20 4.00
C ARG A 73 -14.32 4.40 3.81
N PHE A 74 -14.06 5.25 2.81
CA PHE A 74 -14.64 6.59 2.71
C PHE A 74 -15.64 6.76 1.58
N THR A 75 -15.60 5.95 0.51
CA THR A 75 -16.58 6.06 -0.59
C THR A 75 -18.04 5.98 -0.11
N PRO A 76 -18.43 5.09 0.82
CA PRO A 76 -19.79 5.08 1.33
C PRO A 76 -20.21 6.40 2.01
N ALA A 77 -19.28 7.08 2.67
CA ALA A 77 -19.56 8.39 3.27
C ALA A 77 -19.72 9.47 2.20
N CYS A 78 -18.89 9.44 1.16
CA CYS A 78 -19.02 10.33 0.01
C CYS A 78 -20.38 10.17 -0.69
N GLU A 79 -20.80 8.93 -0.94
CA GLU A 79 -22.11 8.61 -1.54
C GLU A 79 -23.26 9.16 -0.69
N ASN A 80 -23.23 8.93 0.63
CA ASN A 80 -24.23 9.46 1.55
C ASN A 80 -24.28 10.99 1.55
N GLU A 81 -23.14 11.67 1.41
CA GLU A 81 -23.11 13.13 1.36
C GLU A 81 -23.64 13.67 0.03
N CYS A 82 -23.30 13.04 -1.10
CA CYS A 82 -23.90 13.33 -2.40
C CYS A 82 -25.43 13.24 -2.33
N ASP A 83 -25.95 12.15 -1.79
CA ASP A 83 -27.40 11.92 -1.69
C ASP A 83 -28.08 12.94 -0.78
N LYS A 84 -27.50 13.21 0.41
CA LYS A 84 -28.07 14.16 1.38
C LYS A 84 -28.11 15.59 0.87
N GLN A 85 -27.11 15.99 0.08
CA GLN A 85 -26.99 17.36 -0.42
C GLN A 85 -27.46 17.52 -1.87
N ALA A 86 -27.94 16.43 -2.50
CA ALA A 86 -28.29 16.36 -3.91
C ALA A 86 -27.16 16.88 -4.83
N LEU A 87 -25.93 16.41 -4.58
CA LEU A 87 -24.73 16.76 -5.35
C LEU A 87 -24.35 15.62 -6.30
N ASP A 88 -23.84 15.97 -7.49
CA ASP A 88 -23.31 14.97 -8.44
C ASP A 88 -21.93 14.42 -8.01
N GLN A 89 -21.17 15.21 -7.24
CA GLN A 89 -19.83 14.85 -6.77
C GLN A 89 -19.49 15.60 -5.47
N VAL A 90 -18.61 15.00 -4.67
CA VAL A 90 -18.02 15.60 -3.47
C VAL A 90 -16.50 15.52 -3.52
N ASP A 91 -15.84 16.43 -2.83
CA ASP A 91 -14.39 16.35 -2.61
C ASP A 91 -14.07 15.22 -1.63
N PHE A 92 -13.51 14.12 -2.15
CA PHE A 92 -13.10 12.96 -1.37
C PHE A 92 -12.13 13.32 -0.23
N SER A 93 -11.19 14.24 -0.46
CA SER A 93 -10.18 14.61 0.54
C SER A 93 -10.81 15.30 1.74
N ARG A 94 -11.83 16.13 1.50
CA ARG A 94 -12.62 16.78 2.54
C ARG A 94 -13.37 15.73 3.37
N VAL A 95 -14.12 14.84 2.72
CA VAL A 95 -14.90 13.79 3.42
C VAL A 95 -13.99 12.87 4.24
N LYS A 96 -12.82 12.51 3.70
CA LYS A 96 -11.81 11.75 4.44
C LYS A 96 -11.34 12.49 5.69
N ALA A 97 -10.98 13.77 5.58
CA ALA A 97 -10.49 14.57 6.70
C ALA A 97 -11.54 14.75 7.81
N ASP A 98 -12.82 14.80 7.47
CA ASP A 98 -13.91 14.91 8.45
C ASP A 98 -14.14 13.62 9.27
N LEU A 99 -13.57 12.48 8.83
CA LEU A 99 -13.77 11.14 9.41
C LEU A 99 -12.51 10.51 10.03
N GLU A 100 -11.38 11.23 10.03
CA GLU A 100 -10.10 10.83 10.66
C GLU A 100 -9.91 11.49 12.03
#